data_AF-A0A5K7ZSD1-F1
#
_entry.id   AF-A0A5K7ZSD1-F1
#
_cell.length_a   1.000
_cell.length_b   1.000
_cell.length_c   1.000
_cell.angle_alpha   90.00
_cell.angle_beta   90.00
_cell.angle_gamma   90.00
#
_symmetry.space_group_name_H-M   'P 1'
#
loop_
_entity.id
_entity.type
_entity.pdbx_description
1 polymer ?
#
loop_
_entity_poly.entity_id
_entity_poly.type
_entity_poly.pdbx_seq_one_letter_code
_entity_poly.pdbx_strand_id
1 'polypeptide(L)' 'MEICDLCMKQSKKIRSGRPHENLLKLDEPRNFYGFKEQDYLCTACKSKFTHSTNKNDLTWTLWSG' A
#
# COMPACT_ATOMS: atom_id res chain seq x y z
N MET A 1 -12.77 8.25 -9.16
CA MET A 1 -12.69 8.11 -7.69
C MET A 1 -11.55 8.98 -7.22
N GLU A 2 -11.80 9.91 -6.32
CA GLU A 2 -10.74 10.75 -5.77
C GLU A 2 -10.00 9.99 -4.67
N ILE A 3 -8.69 9.88 -4.79
CA ILE A 3 -7.81 9.30 -3.77
C ILE A 3 -7.77 10.30 -2.62
N CYS A 4 -7.99 9.86 -1.37
CA CYS A 4 -7.95 10.78 -0.24
C CYS A 4 -6.54 11.36 -0.03
N ASP A 5 -6.44 12.53 0.59
CA ASP A 5 -5.15 13.19 0.86
C ASP A 5 -4.15 12.29 1.60
N LEU A 6 -4.63 11.42 2.49
CA LEU A 6 -3.80 10.46 3.21
C LEU A 6 -3.20 9.41 2.28
N CYS A 7 -3.99 8.88 1.35
CA CYS A 7 -3.53 7.94 0.32
C CYS A 7 -2.58 8.62 -0.68
N MET A 8 -2.82 9.89 -1.04
CA MET A 8 -1.90 10.69 -1.86
C MET A 8 -0.56 10.95 -1.15
N LYS A 9 -0.58 11.16 0.16
CA LYS A 9 0.65 11.26 0.96
C LYS A 9 1.33 9.90 1.07
N GLN A 10 0.56 8.81 1.17
CA GLN A 10 1.08 7.45 1.27
C GLN A 10 1.79 7.02 -0.02
N SER A 11 1.22 7.28 -1.19
CA SER A 11 1.85 6.95 -2.48
C SER A 11 3.16 7.69 -2.71
N LYS A 12 3.32 8.88 -2.11
CA LYS A 12 4.56 9.66 -2.15
C LYS A 12 5.61 9.21 -1.13
N LYS A 13 5.31 8.25 -0.24
CA LYS A 13 6.30 7.74 0.72
C LYS A 13 7.28 6.81 0.01
N ILE A 14 8.54 7.22 -0.02
CA ILE A 14 9.66 6.46 -0.62
C ILE A 14 10.15 5.34 0.33
N ARG A 15 9.84 5.43 1.63
CA ARG A 15 10.29 4.47 2.65
C ARG A 15 9.11 3.69 3.23
N SER A 16 9.40 2.52 3.84
CA SER A 16 8.44 1.62 4.51
C SER A 16 7.86 2.19 5.82
N GLY A 17 7.38 3.44 5.76
CA GLY A 17 6.62 4.04 6.83
C GLY A 17 5.29 3.31 7.03
N ARG A 18 4.73 3.41 8.23
CA ARG A 18 3.44 2.75 8.55
C ARG A 18 2.32 3.22 7.60
N PRO A 19 1.35 2.34 7.29
CA PRO A 19 0.10 2.74 6.66
C PRO A 19 -0.61 3.79 7.51
N HIS A 20 -1.35 4.70 6.87
CA HIS A 20 -2.23 5.62 7.60
C HIS A 20 -3.44 4.87 8.16
N GLU A 21 -4.13 5.47 9.14
CA GLU A 21 -5.24 4.89 9.88
C GLU A 21 -6.35 4.26 9.02
N ASN A 22 -6.68 4.87 7.88
CA ASN A 22 -7.73 4.37 6.99
C ASN A 22 -7.34 3.19 6.08
N LEU A 23 -6.08 2.70 6.11
CA LEU A 23 -5.64 1.55 5.32
C LEU A 23 -5.80 0.26 6.13
N LEU A 24 -6.79 -0.56 5.76
CA LEU A 24 -7.00 -1.88 6.32
C LEU A 24 -6.25 -2.93 5.51
N LYS A 25 -5.63 -3.89 6.19
CA LYS A 25 -5.07 -5.08 5.52
C LYS A 25 -6.22 -5.92 4.98
N LEU A 26 -6.19 -6.23 3.69
CA LEU A 26 -7.21 -7.06 3.06
C LEU A 26 -7.01 -8.54 3.36
N ASP A 27 -5.76 -9.00 3.23
CA ASP A 27 -5.42 -10.42 3.25
C ASP A 27 -4.10 -10.67 3.99
N GLU A 28 -3.70 -11.93 4.08
CA GLU A 28 -2.36 -12.30 4.55
C GLU A 28 -1.28 -11.81 3.56
N PRO A 29 -0.07 -11.49 4.07
CA PRO A 29 1.02 -11.06 3.22
C PRO A 29 1.42 -12.18 2.26
N ARG A 30 1.43 -11.85 0.95
CA ARG A 30 1.90 -12.72 -0.12
C ARG A 30 3.42 -12.84 -0.02
N ASN A 31 3.90 -14.05 0.26
CA ASN A 31 5.33 -14.32 0.31
C ASN A 31 5.85 -14.66 -1.09
N PHE A 32 6.79 -13.85 -1.58
CA PHE A 32 7.58 -14.11 -2.77
C PHE A 32 8.99 -14.53 -2.37
N TYR A 33 9.77 -15.06 -3.33
CA TYR A 33 11.14 -15.54 -3.11
C TYR A 33 12.10 -14.42 -2.66
N GLY A 34 12.06 -14.09 -1.37
CA GLY A 34 12.92 -13.08 -0.74
C GLY A 34 12.23 -11.79 -0.27
N PHE A 35 10.92 -11.62 -0.51
CA PHE A 35 10.16 -10.44 -0.06
C PHE A 35 8.68 -10.74 0.15
N LYS A 36 7.97 -9.85 0.85
CA LYS A 36 6.55 -9.98 1.15
C LYS A 36 5.79 -8.80 0.59
N GLU A 37 4.62 -9.07 0.05
CA GLU A 37 3.67 -8.06 -0.41
C GLU A 37 2.42 -8.11 0.45
N GLN A 38 2.04 -6.98 1.03
CA GLN A 38 0.83 -6.86 1.84
C GLN A 38 -0.15 -5.93 1.15
N ASP A 39 -1.33 -6.43 0.85
CA ASP A 39 -2.39 -5.63 0.26
C ASP A 39 -3.20 -4.90 1.33
N TYR A 40 -3.53 -3.65 1.04
CA TYR A 40 -4.31 -2.76 1.87
C TYR A 40 -5.44 -2.13 1.06
N LEU A 41 -6.59 -1.93 1.70
CA LEU A 41 -7.72 -1.17 1.18
C LEU A 41 -7.96 0.05 2.05
N CYS A 42 -8.02 1.21 1.42
CA CYS A 42 -8.44 2.41 2.10
C CYS A 42 -9.96 2.38 2.33
N THR A 43 -10.42 2.47 3.57
CA THR A 43 -11.86 2.51 3.88
C THR A 43 -12.52 3.81 3.43
N ALA A 44 -11.75 4.91 3.40
CA ALA A 44 -12.23 6.24 3.05
C ALA A 44 -12.45 6.44 1.55
N CYS A 45 -11.47 6.10 0.71
CA CYS A 45 -11.54 6.29 -0.74
C CYS A 45 -11.64 4.98 -1.55
N LYS A 46 -11.67 3.83 -0.88
CA LYS A 46 -11.71 2.49 -1.50
C LYS A 46 -10.53 2.18 -2.44
N SER A 47 -9.46 2.97 -2.39
CA SER A 47 -8.22 2.71 -3.14
C SER A 47 -7.48 1.52 -2.56
N LYS A 48 -6.91 0.68 -3.45
CA LYS A 48 -6.08 -0.46 -3.09
C LYS A 48 -4.60 -0.13 -3.19
N PHE A 49 -3.83 -0.59 -2.23
CA PHE A 49 -2.39 -0.42 -2.16
C PHE A 49 -1.70 -1.75 -1.90
N THR A 50 -0.56 -1.96 -2.52
CA THR A 50 0.34 -3.07 -2.18
C THR A 50 1.58 -2.51 -1.53
N HIS A 51 1.91 -3.00 -0.34
CA HIS A 51 3.14 -2.70 0.36
C HIS A 51 4.16 -3.81 0.14
N SER A 52 5.23 -3.53 -0.58
CA SER A 52 6.29 -4.50 -0.82
C SER A 52 7.46 -4.27 0.13
N THR A 53 7.99 -5.35 0.71
CA THR A 53 9.25 -5.31 1.46
C THR A 53 10.48 -5.46 0.56
N ASN A 54 10.28 -5.52 -0.76
CA ASN A 54 11.38 -5.61 -1.71
C ASN A 54 12.14 -4.28 -1.76
N LYS A 55 13.47 -4.34 -1.63
CA LYS A 55 14.34 -3.15 -1.72
C LYS A 55 14.47 -2.62 -3.15
N ASN A 56 14.19 -3.45 -4.15
CA ASN A 56 14.28 -3.11 -5.56
C ASN A 56 12.93 -2.67 -6.16
N ASP A 57 11.84 -2.71 -5.38
CA ASP A 57 10.50 -2.36 -5.83
C ASP A 57 9.97 -1.11 -5.12
N LEU A 58 8.84 -0.60 -5.60
CA LEU A 58 8.14 0.49 -4.92
C LEU A 58 7.58 -0.05 -3.60
N THR A 59 7.93 0.63 -2.50
CA THR A 59 7.44 0.23 -1.18
C THR A 59 5.92 0.33 -1.08
N TRP A 60 5.31 1.29 -1.78
CA TRP A 60 3.86 1.48 -1.83
C TRP A 60 3.40 1.63 -3.28
N THR A 61 2.72 0.61 -3.79
CA THR A 61 2.15 0.61 -5.13
C THR A 61 0.65 0.84 -5.04
N LEU A 62 0.18 1.98 -5.56
CA LEU A 62 -1.24 2.25 -5.69
C LEU A 62 -1.79 1.50 -6.92
N TRP A 63 -2.87 0.75 -6.74
CA TRP A 63 -3.58 0.14 -7.86
C TRP A 63 -4.39 1.20 -8.59
N SER A 64 -3.86 1.72 -9.68
CA SER A 64 -4.63 2.39 -10.72
C SER A 64 -5.27 1.30 -11.58
N GLY A 65 -6.54 0.98 -11.27
CA GLY A 65 -7.37 0.14 -12.14
C GLY A 65 -7.71 0.85 -13.45
#